data_AF-A0A7T1MNY9-F1
#
_entry.id   AF-A0A7T1MNY9-F1
#
_cell.length_a   1.000
_cell.length_b   1.000
_cell.length_c   1.000
_cell.angle_alpha   90.00
_cell.angle_beta   90.00
_cell.angle_gamma   90.00
#
_symmetry.space_group_name_H-M   'P 1'
#
loop_
_entity.id
_entity.type
_entity.pdbx_description
1 polymer ?
#
loop_
_entity_poly.entity_id
_entity_poly.type
_entity_poly.pdbx_seq_one_letter_code
_entity_poly.pdbx_strand_id
1 'polypeptide(L)' 'MSEPLALSLGQQFELERMSRAIEATADLQTLQGIAKQLLQAWQSQKAATQWVMRQQLGTPAQIAPGLAQHLAHEA' A
#
# COMPACT_ATOMS: atom_id res chain seq x y z
N MET A 1 10.90 13.84 -13.01
CA MET A 1 10.99 12.59 -12.24
C MET A 1 10.44 12.90 -10.86
N SER A 2 9.42 12.18 -10.40
CA SER A 2 8.82 12.42 -9.08
C SER A 2 9.86 12.17 -8.00
N GLU A 3 10.13 13.12 -7.12
CA GLU A 3 11.04 12.92 -5.99
C GLU A 3 10.60 11.69 -5.18
N PRO A 4 11.53 10.80 -4.80
CA PRO A 4 11.20 9.68 -3.93
C PRO A 4 10.59 10.23 -2.64
N LEU A 5 9.51 9.61 -2.16
CA LEU A 5 8.88 9.99 -0.89
C LEU A 5 9.94 9.89 0.21
N ALA A 6 10.51 11.03 0.62
CA ALA A 6 11.48 11.07 1.69
C ALA A 6 10.79 10.68 2.99
N LEU A 7 11.45 9.86 3.81
CA LEU A 7 10.96 9.54 5.14
C LEU A 7 10.91 10.81 5.99
N SER A 8 9.81 11.01 6.70
CA SER A 8 9.72 12.07 7.70
C SER A 8 10.73 11.85 8.81
N LEU A 9 11.08 12.90 9.56
CA LEU A 9 12.02 12.79 10.69
C LEU A 9 11.58 11.71 11.71
N GLY A 10 10.28 11.63 12.00
CA GLY A 10 9.74 10.59 12.89
C GLY A 10 9.88 9.17 12.31
N GLN A 11 9.67 9.01 11.00
CA GLN A 11 9.87 7.72 10.33
C GLN A 11 11.34 7.28 10.34
N GLN A 12 12.29 8.24 10.24
CA GLN A 12 13.72 7.94 10.35
C GLN A 12 14.11 7.47 11.75
N PHE A 13 13.55 8.07 12.81
CA PHE A 13 13.78 7.59 14.18
C PHE A 13 13.22 6.20 14.43
N GLU A 14 12.02 5.90 13.94
CA GLU A 14 11.45 4.56 14.07
C GLU A 14 12.27 3.51 13.31
N LEU A 15 12.79 3.86 12.14
CA LEU A 15 13.70 3.01 11.39
C LEU A 15 14.96 2.71 12.21
N GLU A 16 15.59 3.72 12.80
CA GLU A 16 16.77 3.50 13.63
C GLU A 16 16.49 2.70 14.90
N ARG A 17 15.35 2.94 15.55
CA ARG A 17 14.93 2.17 16.72
C ARG A 17 14.77 0.70 16.38
N MET A 18 14.14 0.39 15.24
CA MET A 18 13.96 -0.99 14.79
C MET A 18 15.28 -1.63 14.34
N SER A 19 16.14 -0.91 13.62
CA SER A 19 17.47 -1.38 13.22
C SER A 19 18.30 -1.80 14.44
N ARG A 20 18.36 -0.95 15.47
CA ARG A 20 19.07 -1.26 16.72
C ARG A 20 18.50 -2.46 17.44
N ALA A 21 17.17 -2.64 17.43
CA ALA A 21 16.54 -3.81 18.05
C ALA A 21 16.93 -5.12 17.33
N ILE A 22 17.03 -5.08 15.99
CA ILE A 22 17.48 -6.22 15.17
C ILE A 22 18.95 -6.53 15.49
N GLU A 23 19.82 -5.52 15.49
CA GLU A 23 21.25 -5.68 15.76
C GLU A 23 21.54 -6.21 17.17
N ALA A 24 20.75 -5.78 18.17
CA ALA A 24 20.87 -6.26 19.55
C ALA A 24 20.31 -7.68 19.75
N THR A 25 19.63 -8.26 18.76
CA THR A 25 19.03 -9.60 18.87
C THR A 25 20.10 -10.67 18.65
N ALA A 26 20.58 -11.29 19.75
CA ALA A 26 21.58 -12.36 19.71
C ALA A 26 20.98 -13.77 19.47
N ASP A 27 19.70 -13.95 19.78
CA ASP A 27 19.02 -15.23 19.59
C ASP A 27 18.53 -15.41 18.15
N LEU A 28 19.02 -16.45 17.48
CA LEU A 28 18.69 -16.75 16.09
C LEU A 28 17.19 -17.01 15.90
N GLN A 29 16.53 -17.67 16.86
CA GLN A 29 15.11 -18.00 16.75
C GLN A 29 14.24 -16.74 16.82
N THR A 30 14.59 -15.81 17.71
CA THR A 30 13.98 -14.48 17.81
C THR A 30 14.20 -13.66 16.54
N LEU A 31 15.43 -13.64 16.00
CA LEU A 31 15.74 -12.92 14.76
C LEU A 31 14.91 -13.46 13.56
N GLN A 32 14.82 -14.79 13.44
CA GLN A 32 13.95 -15.43 12.43
C GLN A 32 12.48 -15.07 12.63
N GLY A 33 12.02 -14.96 13.88
CA GLY A 33 10.67 -14.52 14.22
C GLY A 33 10.39 -13.09 13.74
N ILE A 34 11.28 -12.15 14.07
CA ILE A 34 11.19 -10.75 13.63
C ILE A 34 11.17 -10.66 12.10
N ALA A 35 12.06 -11.38 11.42
CA ALA A 35 12.12 -11.39 9.96
C ALA A 35 10.81 -11.88 9.32
N LYS A 36 10.20 -12.94 9.86
CA LYS A 36 8.91 -13.45 9.37
C LYS A 36 7.78 -12.44 9.59
N GLN A 37 7.75 -11.76 10.74
CA GLN A 37 6.76 -10.73 11.02
C GLN A 37 6.89 -9.54 10.07
N LEU A 38 8.12 -9.07 9.81
CA LEU A 38 8.38 -8.00 8.84
C LEU A 38 7.93 -8.40 7.43
N LEU A 39 8.22 -9.63 7.00
CA LEU A 39 7.77 -10.14 5.71
C LEU A 39 6.25 -10.15 5.60
N GLN A 40 5.55 -10.62 6.64
CA GLN A 40 4.09 -10.65 6.66
C GLN A 40 3.50 -9.23 6.61
N ALA A 41 4.03 -8.32 7.43
CA ALA A 41 3.60 -6.93 7.44
C ALA A 41 3.80 -6.25 6.07
N TRP A 42 4.92 -6.51 5.40
CA TRP A 42 5.19 -6.00 4.06
C TRP A 42 4.18 -6.52 3.02
N GLN A 43 3.88 -7.82 3.03
CA GLN A 43 2.88 -8.38 2.12
C GLN A 43 1.48 -7.80 2.39
N SER A 44 1.10 -7.63 3.65
CA SER A 44 -0.17 -6.99 4.03
C SER A 44 -0.24 -5.54 3.56
N GLN A 45 0.83 -4.75 3.74
CA GLN A 45 0.88 -3.37 3.24
C GLN A 45 0.77 -3.33 1.72
N LYS A 46 1.50 -4.21 1.00
CA LYS A 46 1.42 -4.30 -0.46
C LYS A 46 0.01 -4.63 -0.93
N ALA A 47 -0.65 -5.59 -0.30
CA ALA A 47 -2.02 -5.97 -0.62
C ALA A 47 -3.01 -4.82 -0.36
N ALA A 48 -2.87 -4.11 0.76
CA ALA A 48 -3.68 -2.94 1.10
C ALA A 48 -3.49 -1.81 0.08
N THR A 49 -2.25 -1.46 -0.27
CA THR A 49 -1.95 -0.45 -1.29
C THR A 49 -2.55 -0.82 -2.64
N GLN A 50 -2.39 -2.08 -3.07
CA GLN A 50 -3.01 -2.57 -4.31
C GLN A 50 -4.53 -2.50 -4.27
N TRP A 51 -5.14 -2.81 -3.12
CA TRP A 51 -6.59 -2.69 -2.93
C TRP A 51 -7.06 -1.24 -3.04
N VAL A 52 -6.39 -0.30 -2.36
CA VAL A 52 -6.70 1.14 -2.43
C VAL A 52 -6.55 1.65 -3.87
N MET A 53 -5.46 1.31 -4.56
CA MET A 53 -5.24 1.71 -5.95
C MET A 53 -6.35 1.21 -6.87
N ARG A 54 -6.77 -0.06 -6.74
CA ARG A 54 -7.90 -0.61 -7.51
C ARG A 54 -9.21 0.12 -7.22
N GLN A 55 -9.45 0.51 -5.97
CA GLN A 55 -10.66 1.24 -5.59
C GLN A 55 -10.66 2.70 -6.07
N GLN A 56 -9.51 3.36 -6.08
CA GLN A 56 -9.38 4.73 -6.58
C GLN A 56 -9.36 4.80 -8.12
N LEU A 57 -8.93 3.73 -8.80
CA LEU A 57 -8.87 3.63 -10.26
C LEU A 57 -10.10 2.94 -10.90
N GLY A 58 -11.05 2.45 -10.12
CA GLY A 58 -12.35 1.96 -10.60
C GLY A 58 -13.49 2.56 -9.78
N THR A 59 -14.26 3.53 -10.28
CA THR A 59 -15.31 3.27 -11.29
C THR A 59 -15.64 4.52 -12.12
N PRO A 60 -15.27 4.60 -13.41
CA PRO A 60 -15.91 5.52 -14.37
C PRO A 60 -17.16 4.92 -15.05
N ALA A 61 -17.69 3.80 -14.55
CA ALA A 61 -18.74 3.05 -15.25
C ALA A 61 -20.20 3.41 -14.87
N GLN A 62 -20.46 4.60 -14.30
CA GLN A 62 -21.84 5.02 -14.01
C GLN A 62 -22.29 6.31 -14.72
N ILE A 63 -21.42 6.96 -15.51
CA ILE A 63 -21.82 8.11 -16.35
C ILE A 63 -22.14 7.60 -17.75
N ALA A 64 -23.26 6.90 -17.92
CA ALA A 64 -24.11 6.92 -19.14
C ALA A 64 -25.05 5.68 -19.23
N PRO A 65 -26.13 5.60 -18.43
CA PRO A 65 -27.33 4.91 -18.87
C PRO A 65 -28.26 5.85 -19.67
N GLY A 66 -28.06 7.17 -19.64
CA GLY A 66 -29.00 8.16 -20.20
C GLY A 66 -28.82 8.52 -21.67
N LEU A 67 -27.63 8.35 -22.26
CA LEU A 67 -27.37 8.77 -23.65
C LEU A 67 -27.90 7.79 -24.71
N ALA A 68 -28.11 6.52 -24.35
CA ALA A 68 -28.65 5.51 -25.28
C ALA A 68 -30.16 5.65 -25.50
N GLN A 69 -30.91 6.22 -24.55
CA GLN A 69 -32.37 6.37 -24.65
C GLN A 69 -32.79 7.56 -25.52
N HIS A 70 -31.95 8.59 -25.66
CA HIS A 70 -32.31 9.79 -26.40
C HIS A 70 -32.17 9.63 -27.93
N LEU A 71 -31.28 8.75 -28.41
CA LEU A 71 -31.08 8.48 -29.84
C LEU A 71 -32.12 7.51 -30.44
N ALA A 72 -32.90 6.83 -29.60
CA ALA A 72 -33.94 5.89 -30.04
C ALA A 72 -35.31 6.55 -30.30
N HIS A 73 -35.47 7.83 -29.97
CA HIS A 73 -36.74 8.57 -30.13
C HIS A 73 -36.75 9.54 -31.33
N GLU A 74 -35.67 9.60 -32.13
CA GLU A 74 -35.55 10.51 -33.29
C GLU A 74 -35.44 9.77 -34.65
N ALA A 75 -35.97 8.55 -34.76
CA ALA A 75 -36.11 7.81 -36.03
C ALA A 75 -37.58 7.42 -36.28
#